data_AF-B0N4M9-F1
#
_entry.id   AF-B0N4M9-F1
#
_cell.length_a   1.000
_cell.length_b   1.000
_cell.length_c   1.000
_cell.angle_alpha   90.00
_cell.angle_beta   90.00
_cell.angle_gamma   90.00
#
_symmetry.space_group_name_H-M   'P 1'
#
loop_
_entity.id
_entity.type
_entity.pdbx_description
1 polymer ?
#
loop_
_entity_poly.entity_id
_entity_poly.type
_entity_poly.pdbx_seq_one_letter_code
_entity_poly.pdbx_strand_id
1 'polypeptide(L)' 'MLPNDINMLVSFLNTKLRDDDMSLAQILEINDANEIEIMELLDVNGYYFDEKINQIKIK' A
#
# COMPACT_ATOMS: atom_id res chain seq x y z
N MET A 1 -5.05 11.59 -1.56
CA MET A 1 -6.06 10.71 -2.18
C MET A 1 -5.31 9.57 -2.86
N LEU A 2 -5.67 8.33 -2.54
CA LEU A 2 -5.05 7.14 -3.11
C LEU A 2 -5.52 6.93 -4.57
N PRO A 3 -4.67 6.38 -5.45
CA PRO A 3 -5.10 5.96 -6.78
C PRO A 3 -6.12 4.82 -6.72
N ASN A 4 -7.11 4.85 -7.62
CA ASN A 4 -8.13 3.78 -7.73
C ASN A 4 -7.67 2.58 -8.59
N ASP A 5 -6.75 2.81 -9.54
CA ASP A 5 -6.14 1.72 -10.31
C ASP A 5 -5.16 0.95 -9.44
N ILE A 6 -5.27 -0.38 -9.41
CA ILE A 6 -4.48 -1.23 -8.51
C ILE A 6 -2.98 -1.11 -8.76
N ASN A 7 -2.54 -1.01 -10.03
CA ASN A 7 -1.11 -0.93 -10.33
C ASN A 7 -0.56 0.44 -9.95
N MET A 8 -1.34 1.50 -10.15
CA MET A 8 -0.99 2.84 -9.67
C MET A 8 -0.97 2.92 -8.14
N LEU A 9 -1.92 2.27 -7.46
CA LEU A 9 -1.95 2.19 -6.00
C LEU A 9 -0.71 1.51 -5.46
N VAL A 10 -0.36 0.33 -5.97
CA VAL A 10 0.85 -0.42 -5.57
C VAL A 10 2.11 0.40 -5.83
N SER A 11 2.21 1.07 -6.99
CA SER A 11 3.35 1.94 -7.29
C SER A 11 3.45 3.13 -6.32
N PHE A 12 2.32 3.77 -6.00
CA PHE A 12 2.26 4.87 -5.06
C PHE A 12 2.68 4.43 -3.65
N LEU A 13 2.10 3.34 -3.15
CA LEU A 13 2.43 2.78 -1.84
C LEU A 13 3.93 2.43 -1.78
N ASN A 14 4.47 1.73 -2.77
CA ASN A 14 5.89 1.37 -2.78
C ASN A 14 6.82 2.58 -2.85
N THR A 15 6.43 3.67 -3.53
CA THR A 15 7.22 4.92 -3.53
C THR A 15 7.27 5.50 -2.12
N LYS A 16 6.12 5.56 -1.43
CA LYS A 16 6.03 6.10 -0.07
C LYS A 16 6.72 5.22 0.97
N LEU A 17 6.58 3.92 0.86
CA LEU A 17 7.20 2.98 1.80
C LEU A 17 8.74 2.94 1.63
N ARG A 18 9.25 3.05 0.39
CA ARG A 18 10.69 2.94 0.12
C ARG A 18 11.44 4.26 0.17
N ASP A 19 10.89 5.31 -0.44
CA ASP A 19 11.63 6.55 -0.66
C ASP A 19 11.40 7.54 0.50
N ASP A 20 10.19 7.51 1.09
CA ASP A 20 9.84 8.37 2.23
C ASP A 20 9.96 7.62 3.58
N ASP A 21 10.38 6.34 3.57
CA ASP A 21 10.53 5.46 4.75
C ASP A 21 9.32 5.46 5.70
N MET A 22 8.13 5.64 5.14
CA MET A 22 6.88 5.69 5.90
C MET A 22 6.37 4.28 6.21
N SER A 23 5.62 4.13 7.30
CA SER A 23 4.84 2.92 7.51
C SER A 23 3.55 2.92 6.68
N LEU A 24 3.03 1.74 6.36
CA LEU A 24 1.75 1.62 5.65
C LEU A 24 0.63 2.36 6.40
N ALA A 25 0.54 2.17 7.71
CA ALA A 25 -0.46 2.86 8.55
C ALA A 25 -0.40 4.39 8.43
N GLN A 26 0.80 4.99 8.44
CA GLN A 26 0.96 6.44 8.28
C GLN A 26 0.49 6.91 6.90
N ILE A 27 0.80 6.16 5.84
CA ILE A 27 0.38 6.50 4.47
C ILE A 27 -1.15 6.49 4.39
N LEU A 28 -1.80 5.49 4.98
CA LEU A 28 -3.25 5.36 4.94
C LEU A 28 -3.96 6.42 5.79
N GLU A 29 -3.43 6.73 6.98
CA GLU A 29 -3.94 7.80 7.85
C GLU A 29 -3.93 9.16 7.15
N ILE A 30 -2.81 9.53 6.51
CA ILE A 30 -2.68 10.81 5.77
C ILE A 30 -3.66 10.89 4.58
N ASN A 31 -4.04 9.73 4.02
CA ASN A 31 -4.96 9.67 2.90
C ASN A 31 -6.42 9.42 3.29
N ASP A 32 -6.75 9.40 4.59
CA ASP A 32 -8.07 9.07 5.13
C ASP A 32 -8.59 7.73 4.56
N ALA A 33 -7.70 6.74 4.48
CA ALA A 33 -7.96 5.44 3.89
C ALA A 33 -8.11 4.35 4.97
N ASN A 34 -9.08 3.45 4.76
CA ASN A 34 -9.30 2.33 5.64
C ASN A 34 -8.28 1.21 5.38
N GLU A 35 -7.49 0.86 6.40
CA GLU A 35 -6.47 -0.17 6.29
C GLU A 35 -7.03 -1.54 5.90
N ILE A 36 -8.16 -1.94 6.45
CA ILE A 36 -8.79 -3.23 6.16
C ILE A 36 -9.19 -3.30 4.68
N GLU A 37 -9.85 -2.26 4.17
CA GLU A 37 -10.29 -2.20 2.77
C GLU A 37 -9.10 -2.23 1.79
N ILE A 38 -8.03 -1.50 2.10
CA ILE A 38 -6.83 -1.48 1.27
C ILE A 38 -6.12 -2.83 1.29
N MET A 39 -6.01 -3.47 2.45
CA MET A 39 -5.38 -4.79 2.57
C MET A 39 -6.19 -5.86 1.84
N GLU A 40 -7.52 -5.84 1.94
CA GLU A 40 -8.40 -6.73 1.17
C GLU A 40 -8.28 -6.48 -0.35
N LEU A 41 -8.25 -5.22 -0.78
CA LEU A 41 -8.07 -4.87 -2.19
C LEU A 41 -6.74 -5.40 -2.75
N LEU A 42 -5.65 -5.24 -1.99
CA LEU A 42 -4.35 -5.79 -2.34
C LEU A 42 -4.41 -7.32 -2.44
N ASP A 43 -5.01 -7.96 -1.43
CA ASP A 43 -5.08 -9.42 -1.34
C ASP A 43 -5.84 -10.04 -2.53
N VAL A 44 -7.02 -9.50 -2.86
CA VAL A 44 -7.87 -9.94 -3.99
C VAL A 44 -7.17 -9.76 -5.33
N ASN A 45 -6.29 -8.76 -5.46
CA ASN A 45 -5.51 -8.51 -6.67
C ASN A 45 -4.14 -9.23 -6.69
N GLY A 46 -3.88 -10.12 -5.74
CA GLY A 46 -2.66 -10.93 -5.73
C GLY A 46 -1.44 -10.21 -5.17
N TYR A 47 -1.63 -9.17 -4.37
CA TYR A 47 -0.57 -8.45 -3.67
C TYR A 47 -0.59 -8.72 -2.17
N TYR A 48 0.54 -8.52 -1.51
CA TYR A 48 0.67 -8.53 -0.06
C TYR A 48 1.68 -7.48 0.40
N PHE A 49 1.52 -6.97 1.63
CA PHE A 49 2.52 -6.11 2.26
C PHE A 49 3.56 -6.96 2.99
N ASP A 50 4.83 -6.80 2.61
CA ASP A 50 5.97 -7.40 3.28
C ASP A 50 6.58 -6.40 4.26
N GLU A 51 6.22 -6.55 5.54
CA GLU A 51 6.70 -5.71 6.63
C GLU A 51 8.24 -5.74 6.78
N LYS A 52 8.91 -6.84 6.40
CA LYS A 52 10.36 -6.98 6.60
C LYS A 52 11.17 -6.07 5.69
N ILE A 53 10.63 -5.76 4.52
CA ILE A 53 11.29 -4.94 3.50
C ILE A 53 10.51 -3.65 3.20
N ASN A 54 9.46 -3.38 3.99
CA ASN A 54 8.55 -2.25 3.88
C ASN A 54 8.05 -2.05 2.44
N GLN A 55 7.52 -3.09 1.80
CA GLN A 55 7.10 -3.03 0.39
C GLN A 55 5.86 -3.88 0.11
N ILE A 56 5.08 -3.47 -0.88
CA ILE A 56 4.04 -4.28 -1.50
C ILE A 56 4.68 -5.19 -2.56
N LYS A 57 4.37 -6.49 -2.49
CA LYS A 57 4.86 -7.54 -3.40
C LYS A 57 3.72 -8.33 -4.01
N ILE A 58 3.99 -8.95 -5.16
CA ILE A 58 3.10 -9.95 -5.75
C ILE A 58 3.23 -11.26 -4.96
N LYS A 59 2.10 -11.94 -4.73
CA LYS A 59 2.05 -13.27 -4.09
C LYS A 59 2.79 -14.34 -4.89
#